data_AF-A0A935E2N6-F1
#
_entry.id   AF-A0A935E2N6-F1
#
_cell.length_a   1.000
_cell.length_b   1.000
_cell.length_c   1.000
_cell.angle_alpha   90.00
_cell.angle_beta   90.00
_cell.angle_gamma   90.00
#
_symmetry.space_group_name_H-M   'P 1'
#
loop_
_entity.id
_entity.type
_entity.pdbx_description
1 polymer ?
#
loop_
_entity_poly.entity_id
_entity_poly.type
_entity_poly.pdbx_seq_one_letter_code
_entity_poly.pdbx_strand_id
1 'polypeptide(L)'
;MSTKAEQYIDELRHTTTVASLNYDIWWVYRSADTRPLYVDVMNKYGIYFQTAIHAHFIALIIELYRLYETRDDTFNIPSLLRLMRLHSQISEESCVSLKPH
;
A
#
# COMPACT_ATOMS: atom_id res chain seq x y z
N MET A 1 1.96 -5.69 23.26
CA MET A 1 2.43 -6.40 22.06
C MET A 1 1.35 -6.26 21.02
N SER A 2 1.66 -5.69 19.85
CA SER A 2 0.68 -5.50 18.77
C SER A 2 0.26 -6.86 18.20
N THR A 3 -1.04 -7.02 17.92
CA THR A 3 -1.53 -8.26 17.33
C THR A 3 -1.00 -8.42 15.90
N LYS A 4 -0.84 -9.65 15.41
CA LYS A 4 -0.40 -9.88 14.03
C LYS A 4 -1.29 -9.13 13.02
N ALA A 5 -2.60 -9.00 13.30
CA ALA A 5 -3.52 -8.25 12.45
C ALA A 5 -3.25 -6.74 12.43
N GLU A 6 -2.93 -6.13 13.57
CA GLU A 6 -2.52 -4.73 13.64
C GLU A 6 -1.25 -4.46 12.82
N GLN A 7 -0.26 -5.36 12.89
CA GLN A 7 0.96 -5.25 12.07
C GLN A 7 0.64 -5.23 10.57
N TYR A 8 -0.26 -6.10 10.11
CA TYR A 8 -0.72 -6.07 8.72
C TYR A 8 -1.42 -4.76 8.36
N ILE A 9 -2.28 -4.24 9.23
CA ILE A 9 -3.00 -2.98 9.00
C ILE A 9 -2.01 -1.81 8.88
N ASP A 10 -1.01 -1.75 9.76
CA ASP A 10 -0.03 -0.68 9.76
C ASP A 10 0.86 -0.72 8.51
N GLU A 11 1.29 -1.90 8.10
CA GLU A 11 2.11 -2.09 6.89
C GLU A 11 1.32 -1.79 5.60
N LEU A 12 0.06 -2.20 5.52
CA LEU A 12 -0.82 -1.88 4.40
C LEU A 12 -1.13 -0.38 4.32
N ARG A 13 -1.33 0.27 5.48
CA ARG A 13 -1.50 1.72 5.56
C ARG A 13 -0.25 2.45 5.08
N HIS A 14 0.92 2.00 5.52
CA HIS A 14 2.19 2.57 5.08
C HIS A 14 2.36 2.43 3.57
N THR A 15 2.19 1.21 3.04
CA THR A 15 2.27 0.90 1.60
C THR A 15 1.32 1.78 0.78
N THR A 16 0.06 1.88 1.21
CA THR A 16 -0.95 2.71 0.52
C THR A 16 -0.58 4.19 0.56
N THR A 17 -0.04 4.67 1.70
CA THR A 17 0.41 6.05 1.84
C THR A 17 1.57 6.37 0.90
N VAL A 18 2.56 5.48 0.81
CA VAL A 18 3.70 5.64 -0.12
C VAL A 18 3.23 5.62 -1.57
N ALA A 19 2.28 4.73 -1.91
CA ALA A 19 1.66 4.72 -3.23
C ALA A 19 0.99 6.07 -3.56
N SER A 20 0.14 6.59 -2.65
CA SER A 20 -0.54 7.87 -2.83
C SER A 20 0.43 9.04 -3.02
N LEU A 21 1.48 9.13 -2.20
CA LEU A 21 2.47 10.21 -2.32
C LEU A 21 3.21 10.17 -3.66
N ASN A 22 3.57 8.98 -4.15
CA ASN A 22 4.20 8.83 -5.46
C ASN A 22 3.25 9.18 -6.61
N TYR A 23 1.97 8.81 -6.49
CA TYR A 23 0.94 9.22 -7.44
C TYR A 23 0.80 10.74 -7.48
N ASP A 24 0.70 11.40 -6.33
CA ASP A 24 0.50 12.85 -6.25
C ASP A 24 1.64 13.60 -6.94
N ILE A 25 2.90 13.22 -6.66
CA ILE A 25 4.07 13.84 -7.29
C ILE A 25 4.09 13.57 -8.80
N TRP A 26 3.89 12.32 -9.20
CA TRP A 26 3.84 11.96 -10.63
C TRP A 26 2.76 12.75 -11.37
N TRP A 27 1.58 12.88 -10.77
CA TRP A 27 0.45 13.58 -11.35
C TRP A 27 0.70 15.08 -11.49
N VAL A 28 1.39 15.71 -10.52
CA VAL A 28 1.80 17.12 -10.63
C VAL A 28 2.61 17.39 -11.89
N TYR A 29 3.47 16.46 -12.30
CA TYR A 29 4.28 16.60 -13.51
C TYR A 29 3.53 16.26 -14.81
N ARG A 30 2.36 15.63 -14.73
CA ARG A 30 1.64 15.06 -15.88
C ARG A 30 0.29 15.71 -16.15
N SER A 31 -0.38 16.24 -15.13
CA SER A 31 -1.70 16.86 -15.26
C SER A 31 -1.64 18.11 -16.13
N ALA A 32 -2.68 18.31 -16.94
CA ALA A 32 -2.83 19.50 -17.77
C ALA A 32 -2.95 20.79 -16.92
N ASP A 33 -3.44 20.67 -15.69
CA ASP A 33 -3.72 21.82 -14.83
C ASP A 33 -2.46 22.32 -14.09
N THR A 34 -1.58 21.40 -13.68
CA THR A 34 -0.42 21.71 -12.83
C THR A 34 0.90 21.71 -13.59
N ARG A 35 1.05 20.90 -14.65
CA ARG A 35 2.27 20.85 -15.46
C ARG A 35 2.70 22.21 -16.03
N PRO A 36 1.79 23.09 -16.53
CA PRO A 36 2.19 24.39 -17.05
C PRO A 36 2.91 25.27 -16.02
N LEU A 37 2.65 25.08 -14.72
CA LEU A 37 3.29 25.84 -13.64
C LEU A 37 4.78 25.50 -13.48
N TYR A 38 5.20 24.31 -13.93
CA TYR A 38 6.55 23.79 -13.74
C TYR A 38 7.32 23.58 -15.04
N VAL A 39 6.67 23.74 -16.20
CA VAL A 39 7.23 23.34 -17.50
C VAL A 39 8.59 23.99 -17.80
N ASP A 40 8.79 25.25 -17.43
CA ASP A 40 10.06 25.96 -17.65
C ASP A 40 11.20 25.35 -16.82
N VAL A 41 10.92 25.03 -15.55
CA VAL A 41 11.89 24.37 -14.66
C VAL A 41 12.14 22.94 -15.11
N MET A 42 11.11 22.25 -15.57
CA MET A 42 11.20 20.90 -16.11
C MET A 42 12.08 20.85 -17.36
N ASN A 43 11.94 21.84 -18.25
CA ASN A 43 12.77 21.97 -19.45
C ASN A 43 14.23 22.31 -19.08
N LYS A 44 14.45 23.13 -18.05
CA LYS A 44 15.79 23.48 -17.57
C LYS A 44 16.55 22.28 -17.00
N TYR A 45 15.85 21.36 -16.33
CA TYR A 45 16.45 20.17 -15.72
C TYR A 45 15.85 18.86 -16.28
N GLY A 46 15.77 18.77 -17.61
CA GLY A 46 15.05 17.70 -18.31
C GLY A 46 15.40 16.28 -17.87
N ILE A 47 16.69 15.96 -17.70
CA ILE A 47 17.14 14.63 -17.27
C ILE A 47 16.60 14.29 -15.88
N TYR A 48 16.71 15.23 -14.93
CA TYR A 48 16.20 15.04 -13.57
C TYR A 48 14.70 14.75 -13.58
N PHE A 49 13.91 15.58 -14.27
CA PHE A 49 12.46 15.41 -14.28
C PHE A 49 12.01 14.17 -15.06
N GLN A 50 12.71 13.79 -16.14
CA GLN A 50 12.46 12.54 -16.83
C GLN A 50 12.67 11.34 -15.90
N THR A 51 13.79 11.31 -15.17
CA THR A 51 14.09 10.26 -14.19
C THR A 51 13.09 10.28 -13.03
N ALA A 52 12.78 11.46 -12.48
CA ALA A 52 11.85 11.59 -11.36
C ALA A 52 10.43 11.13 -11.72
N ILE A 53 9.91 11.53 -12.88
CA ILE A 53 8.59 11.07 -13.38
C ILE A 53 8.57 9.55 -13.48
N HIS A 54 9.61 8.95 -14.06
CA HIS A 54 9.68 7.50 -14.18
C HIS A 54 9.80 6.82 -12.81
N ALA A 55 10.62 7.35 -11.91
CA ALA A 55 10.84 6.78 -10.58
C ALA A 55 9.54 6.77 -9.75
N HIS A 56 8.82 7.90 -9.70
CA HIS A 56 7.55 7.97 -8.98
C HIS A 56 6.47 7.07 -9.60
N PHE A 57 6.43 6.95 -10.93
CA PHE A 57 5.51 6.04 -11.60
C PHE A 57 5.79 4.57 -11.27
N ILE A 58 7.05 4.15 -11.31
CA ILE A 58 7.44 2.78 -10.97
C ILE A 58 7.23 2.49 -9.50
N ALA A 59 7.58 3.42 -8.61
CA ALA A 59 7.34 3.28 -7.18
C ALA A 59 5.85 3.07 -6.90
N LEU A 60 4.96 3.87 -7.52
CA LEU A 60 3.51 3.68 -7.44
C LEU A 60 3.09 2.27 -7.86
N ILE A 61 3.56 1.79 -9.03
CA ILE A 61 3.22 0.43 -9.51
C ILE A 61 3.69 -0.64 -8.53
N ILE A 62 4.91 -0.52 -8.01
CA ILE A 62 5.49 -1.49 -7.08
C ILE A 62 4.67 -1.54 -5.79
N GLU A 63 4.34 -0.39 -5.20
CA GLU A 63 3.54 -0.38 -3.96
C GLU A 63 2.13 -0.94 -4.18
N LEU A 64 1.48 -0.60 -5.31
CA LEU A 64 0.18 -1.19 -5.64
C LEU A 64 0.26 -2.69 -5.88
N TYR A 65 1.33 -3.17 -6.52
CA TYR A 65 1.57 -4.60 -6.70
C TYR A 65 1.73 -5.30 -5.34
N ARG A 66 2.48 -4.71 -4.41
CA ARG A 66 2.68 -5.25 -3.06
C ARG A 66 1.38 -5.39 -2.27
N LEU A 67 0.37 -4.54 -2.51
CA LEU A 67 -0.93 -4.68 -1.85
C LEU A 67 -1.68 -5.96 -2.25
N TYR A 68 -1.45 -6.47 -3.45
CA TYR A 68 -2.23 -7.56 -4.05
C TYR A 68 -1.41 -8.80 -4.43
N GLU A 69 -0.12 -8.79 -4.16
CA GLU A 69 0.73 -9.95 -4.43
C GLU A 69 0.32 -11.15 -3.54
N THR A 70 0.65 -12.35 -4.00
CA THR A 70 0.09 -13.61 -3.49
C THR A 70 1.06 -14.42 -2.63
N ARG A 71 2.27 -13.92 -2.38
CA ARG A 71 3.23 -14.56 -1.49
C ARG A 71 2.74 -14.45 -0.05
N ASP A 72 3.00 -15.48 0.72
CA ASP A 72 2.57 -15.55 2.12
C ASP A 72 3.62 -14.95 3.10
N ASP A 73 4.80 -14.54 2.60
CA ASP A 73 5.93 -13.99 3.39
C ASP A 73 5.95 -12.46 3.47
N THR A 74 4.85 -11.82 3.08
CA THR A 74 4.74 -10.38 2.86
C THR A 74 3.41 -9.82 3.38
N PHE A 75 3.36 -8.51 3.58
CA PHE A 75 2.16 -7.81 4.03
C PHE A 75 1.30 -7.42 2.82
N ASN A 76 0.23 -8.19 2.58
CA ASN A 76 -0.71 -7.98 1.49
C ASN A 76 -2.16 -8.12 1.98
N ILE A 77 -3.09 -7.56 1.20
CA ILE A 77 -4.53 -7.56 1.52
C ILE A 77 -5.08 -9.01 1.60
N PRO A 78 -4.77 -9.93 0.65
CA PRO A 78 -5.25 -11.31 0.73
C PRO A 78 -4.89 -12.02 2.04
N SER A 79 -3.66 -11.83 2.51
CA SER A 79 -3.16 -12.43 3.75
C SER A 79 -3.84 -11.85 5.00
N LEU A 80 -4.05 -10.53 5.04
CA LEU A 80 -4.83 -9.91 6.12
C LEU A 80 -6.26 -10.47 6.17
N LEU A 81 -6.94 -10.56 5.01
CA LEU A 81 -8.29 -11.11 4.93
C LEU A 81 -8.34 -12.58 5.40
N ARG A 82 -7.33 -13.39 5.04
CA ARG A 82 -7.19 -14.77 5.50
C ARG A 82 -7.03 -14.83 7.02
N LEU A 83 -6.17 -13.97 7.58
CA LEU A 83 -5.93 -13.87 9.02
C LEU A 83 -7.20 -13.48 9.79
N MET A 84 -7.93 -12.47 9.31
CA MET A 84 -9.18 -12.03 9.94
C MET A 84 -10.25 -13.13 9.93
N ARG A 85 -10.37 -13.88 8.82
CA ARG A 85 -11.31 -15.01 8.72
C ARG A 85 -11.00 -16.12 9.72
N LEU A 86 -9.72 -16.47 9.88
CA LEU A 86 -9.28 -17.46 10.87
C LEU A 86 -9.62 -17.01 12.29
N HIS A 87 -9.35 -15.76 12.64
CA HIS A 87 -9.71 -15.23 13.96
C HIS A 87 -11.23 -15.18 14.19
N SER A 88 -12.04 -14.85 13.16
CA SER A 88 -13.50 -14.89 13.28
C SER A 88 -14.05 -16.30 13.46
N GLN A 89 -13.45 -17.32 12.82
CA GLN A 89 -13.88 -18.72 12.95
C GLN A 89 -13.51 -19.32 14.31
N ILE A 90 -12.34 -18.97 14.86
CA ILE A 90 -11.91 -19.42 16.20
C ILE A 90 -12.81 -18.84 17.31
N SER A 91 -13.48 -17.71 17.07
CA SER A 91 -14.41 -17.11 18.03
C SER A 91 -15.71 -17.90 18.23
N GLU A 92 -16.10 -18.77 17.29
CA GLU A 92 -17.33 -19.58 17.43
C GLU A 92 -17.07 -20.89 18.21
N GLU A 93 -15.88 -21.48 18.10
CA GLU A 93 -15.57 -22.77 18.75
C GLU A 93 -15.11 -22.63 20.21
N SER A 94 -14.69 -21.43 20.64
CA SER A 94 -14.19 -21.19 22.00
C SER A 94 -15.27 -21.18 23.10
N CYS A 95 -16.57 -21.24 22.73
CA CYS A 95 -17.69 -21.24 23.69
C CYS A 95 -18.23 -22.64 24.06
N VAL A 96 -17.68 -23.73 23.52
CA VAL A 96 -18.16 -25.10 23.82
C VAL A 96 -17.10 -25.90 24.57
N SER A 97 -16.74 -25.48 25.78
CA SER A 97 -16.30 -26.39 26.85
C SER A 97 -16.09 -25.66 28.18
N LEU A 98 -17.18 -25.24 28.81
CA LEU A 98 -17.26 -25.15 30.27
C LEU A 98 -18.62 -25.65 30.74
N LYS A 99 -18.85 -26.96 30.56
CA LYS A 99 -19.57 -27.76 31.56
C LYS A 99 -18.83 -29.08 31.71
N PRO A 100 -18.35 -29.36 32.93
CA PRO A 100 -18.79 -30.62 33.53
C PRO A 100 -19.17 -30.46 35.00
N HIS A 101 -20.32 -31.09 35.30
CA HIS A 101 -20.85 -31.57 36.58
C HIS A 101 -21.13 -30.59 37.72
#